data_AF-A0A835PEA5-F1
#
_entry.id   AF-A0A835PEA5-F1
#
_cell.length_a   1.000
_cell.length_b   1.000
_cell.length_c   1.000
_cell.angle_alpha   90.00
_cell.angle_beta   90.00
_cell.angle_gamma   90.00
#
_symmetry.space_group_name_H-M   'P 1'
#
loop_
_entity.id
_entity.type
_entity.pdbx_description
1 polymer ?
#
loop_
_entity_poly.entity_id
_entity_poly.type
_entity_poly.pdbx_seq_one_letter_code
_entity_poly.pdbx_strand_id
1 'polypeptide(L)'
;MEGPDEAPPPSWAIDFDNWLTESLLHGRHEDVKQYEEKAPNAMLAHPEAEHFLPLHVALGAAGEDAKAELMHHSWGCCSISYSSYRFIPA
;
A
#
# COMPACT_ATOMS: atom_id res chain seq x y z
N MET A 1 -12.88 -9.06 -26.06
CA MET A 1 -11.57 -8.81 -26.70
C MET A 1 -10.64 -8.49 -25.54
N GLU A 2 -10.05 -9.53 -24.97
CA GLU A 2 -9.28 -9.49 -23.72
C GLU A 2 -7.89 -8.92 -24.02
N GLY A 3 -7.47 -7.92 -23.26
CA GLY A 3 -6.17 -7.27 -23.39
C GLY A 3 -5.10 -7.93 -22.50
N PRO A 4 -3.81 -7.62 -22.71
CA PRO A 4 -2.67 -8.22 -21.99
C PRO A 4 -2.61 -7.96 -20.47
N ASP A 5 -3.61 -7.29 -19.89
CA ASP A 5 -3.70 -6.88 -18.48
C ASP A 5 -4.39 -7.90 -17.54
N GLU A 6 -4.77 -9.09 -18.03
CA GLU A 6 -5.53 -10.07 -17.23
C GLU A 6 -4.69 -11.11 -16.47
N ALA A 7 -3.36 -11.06 -16.57
CA ALA A 7 -2.54 -11.97 -15.76
C ALA A 7 -2.68 -11.60 -14.26
N PRO A 8 -2.90 -12.59 -13.38
CA PRO A 8 -3.03 -12.31 -11.96
C PRO A 8 -1.74 -11.67 -11.43
N PRO A 9 -1.81 -10.77 -10.44
CA PRO A 9 -0.62 -10.18 -9.88
C PRO A 9 0.33 -11.21 -9.30
N PRO A 10 1.65 -10.99 -9.39
CA PRO A 10 2.61 -11.89 -8.80
C PRO A 10 2.47 -11.89 -7.28
N SER A 11 2.76 -13.02 -6.63
CA SER A 11 2.54 -13.19 -5.19
C SER A 11 3.24 -12.12 -4.35
N TRP A 12 4.45 -11.71 -4.74
CA TRP A 12 5.20 -10.68 -4.03
C TRP A 12 4.48 -9.33 -3.96
N ALA A 13 3.72 -8.99 -5.01
CA ALA A 13 2.97 -7.74 -5.08
C ALA A 13 1.72 -7.83 -4.21
N ILE A 14 1.02 -8.96 -4.28
CA ILE A 14 -0.14 -9.29 -3.44
C ILE A 14 0.25 -9.25 -1.96
N ASP A 15 1.38 -9.85 -1.60
CA ASP A 15 1.87 -9.91 -0.22
C ASP A 15 2.16 -8.52 0.34
N PHE A 16 2.80 -7.64 -0.45
CA PHE A 16 3.07 -6.26 -0.05
C PHE A 16 1.77 -5.45 0.10
N ASP A 17 0.86 -5.52 -0.88
CA ASP A 17 -0.43 -4.79 -0.87
C ASP A 17 -1.34 -5.24 0.29
N ASN A 18 -1.39 -6.54 0.56
CA ASN A 18 -2.11 -7.09 1.71
C ASN A 18 -1.47 -6.63 3.03
N TRP A 19 -0.15 -6.72 3.15
CA TRP A 19 0.55 -6.23 4.34
C TRP A 19 0.27 -4.74 4.58
N LEU A 20 0.29 -3.93 3.53
CA LEU A 20 0.02 -2.49 3.61
C LEU A 20 -1.41 -2.23 4.08
N THR A 21 -2.38 -2.84 3.42
CA THR A 21 -3.81 -2.72 3.74
C THR A 21 -4.06 -3.10 5.20
N GLU A 22 -3.59 -4.27 5.62
CA GLU A 22 -3.77 -4.73 7.00
C GLU A 22 -3.08 -3.81 8.01
N SER A 23 -1.88 -3.30 7.68
CA SER A 23 -1.16 -2.39 8.58
C SER A 23 -1.90 -1.07 8.77
N LEU A 24 -2.43 -0.50 7.69
CA LEU A 24 -3.20 0.75 7.75
C LEU A 24 -4.53 0.57 8.48
N LEU A 25 -5.30 -0.48 8.17
CA LEU A 25 -6.61 -0.73 8.80
C LEU A 25 -6.49 -1.02 10.30
N HIS A 26 -5.36 -1.59 10.75
CA HIS A 26 -5.10 -1.89 12.16
C HIS A 26 -4.27 -0.83 12.88
N GLY A 27 -4.02 0.32 12.25
CA GLY A 27 -3.27 1.42 12.88
C GLY A 27 -1.80 1.10 13.17
N ARG A 28 -1.20 0.14 12.46
CA ARG A 28 0.22 -0.21 12.56
C ARG A 28 1.09 0.82 11.81
N HIS A 29 0.92 2.10 12.14
CA HIS A 29 1.61 3.21 11.47
C HIS A 29 3.13 3.11 11.59
N GLU A 30 3.64 2.59 12.71
CA GLU A 30 5.08 2.38 12.89
C GLU A 30 5.64 1.36 11.90
N ASP A 31 4.91 0.27 11.63
CA ASP A 31 5.31 -0.73 10.65
C ASP A 31 5.37 -0.12 9.24
N VAL A 32 4.39 0.74 8.90
CA VAL A 32 4.35 1.45 7.61
C VAL A 32 5.49 2.45 7.49
N LYS A 33 5.84 3.17 8.56
CA LYS A 33 7.00 4.07 8.58
C LYS A 33 8.32 3.31 8.37
N GLN A 34 8.40 2.05 8.80
CA GLN A 34 9.56 1.18 8.66
C GLN A 34 9.36 0.12 7.55
N TYR A 35 8.61 0.44 6.49
CA TYR A 35 8.22 -0.55 5.47
C TYR A 35 9.39 -1.29 4.82
N GLU A 36 10.54 -0.64 4.66
CA GLU A 36 11.75 -1.26 4.07
C GLU A 36 12.22 -2.48 4.86
N GLU A 37 12.06 -2.46 6.19
CA GLU A 37 12.46 -3.54 7.09
C GLU A 37 11.29 -4.48 7.43
N LYS A 38 10.07 -3.96 7.48
CA LYS A 38 8.88 -4.66 8.01
C LYS A 38 8.02 -5.29 6.94
N ALA A 39 7.99 -4.72 5.74
CA ALA A 39 7.11 -5.19 4.68
C ALA A 39 7.72 -6.39 3.94
N PRO A 40 6.90 -7.40 3.58
CA PRO A 40 7.36 -8.46 2.70
C PRO A 40 7.66 -7.87 1.32
N ASN A 41 8.79 -8.24 0.73
CA ASN A 41 9.15 -7.84 -0.64
C ASN A 41 9.23 -6.31 -0.87
N ALA A 42 9.53 -5.51 0.16
CA ALA A 42 9.55 -4.04 0.08
C ALA A 42 10.36 -3.51 -1.11
N MET A 43 11.60 -4.00 -1.29
CA MET A 43 12.49 -3.57 -2.37
C MET A 43 12.09 -4.09 -3.76
N LEU A 44 11.21 -5.09 -3.82
CA LEU A 44 10.66 -5.59 -5.09
C LEU A 44 9.41 -4.79 -5.48
N ALA A 45 8.58 -4.43 -4.51
CA ALA A 45 7.41 -3.57 -4.70
C ALA A 45 7.78 -2.11 -4.99
N HIS A 46 8.79 -1.61 -4.28
CA HIS A 46 9.31 -0.25 -4.41
C HIS A 46 10.85 -0.30 -4.44
N PRO A 47 11.47 -0.57 -5.61
CA PRO A 47 12.92 -0.50 -5.76
C PRO A 47 13.48 0.89 -5.42
N GLU A 48 12.67 1.91 -5.69
CA GLU A 48 12.87 3.28 -5.29
C GLU A 48 11.59 3.76 -4.56
N ALA A 49 11.76 4.63 -3.57
CA ALA A 49 10.70 4.96 -2.62
C ALA A 49 9.66 5.96 -3.15
N GLU A 50 9.91 6.62 -4.29
CA GLU A 50 9.15 7.80 -4.75
C GLU A 50 7.65 7.56 -4.91
N HIS A 51 7.26 6.35 -5.31
CA HIS A 51 5.86 5.98 -5.48
C HIS A 51 5.15 5.68 -4.14
N PHE A 52 5.91 5.36 -3.10
CA PHE A 52 5.36 5.01 -1.78
C PHE A 52 5.33 6.19 -0.80
N LEU A 53 6.31 7.11 -0.89
CA LEU A 53 6.41 8.29 -0.02
C LEU A 53 5.15 9.18 0.08
N PRO A 54 4.33 9.37 -0.98
CA PRO A 54 3.09 10.13 -0.85
C PRO A 54 2.13 9.58 0.21
N LEU A 55 2.12 8.26 0.43
CA LEU A 55 1.33 7.63 1.49
C LEU A 55 1.78 8.12 2.87
N HIS A 56 3.10 8.18 3.14
CA HIS A 56 3.63 8.67 4.41
C HIS A 56 3.30 10.14 4.65
N VAL A 57 3.29 10.96 3.60
CA VAL A 57 2.89 12.36 3.69
C VAL A 57 1.42 12.47 4.13
N ALA A 58 0.53 11.72 3.47
CA ALA A 58 -0.89 11.72 3.79
C ALA A 58 -1.15 11.19 5.22
N LEU A 59 -0.49 10.11 5.61
CA LEU A 59 -0.57 9.54 6.96
C LEU A 59 -0.05 10.51 8.02
N GLY A 60 1.10 11.14 7.79
CA GLY A 60 1.68 12.13 8.71
C GLY A 60 0.80 13.37 8.88
N ALA A 61 0.13 13.80 7.80
CA ALA A 61 -0.82 14.91 7.86
C ALA A 61 -2.11 14.57 8.63
N ALA A 62 -2.52 13.31 8.64
CA ALA A 62 -3.71 12.86 9.34
C ALA A 62 -3.54 12.74 10.87
N GLY A 63 -2.29 12.60 11.34
CA GLY A 63 -1.96 12.55 12.77
C GLY A 63 -1.73 11.12 13.30
N GLU A 64 -1.21 11.03 14.53
CA GLU A 64 -0.72 9.79 15.13
C GLU A 64 -1.80 8.72 15.27
N ASP A 65 -3.01 9.13 15.64
CA ASP A 65 -4.18 8.27 15.88
C ASP A 65 -5.14 8.19 14.68
N ALA A 66 -4.67 8.53 13.48
CA ALA A 66 -5.50 8.49 12.28
C ALA A 66 -6.08 7.10 12.02
N LYS A 67 -7.33 7.03 11.56
CA LYS A 67 -7.94 5.78 11.10
C LYS A 67 -7.89 5.71 9.58
N ALA A 68 -7.48 4.57 9.04
CA ALA A 68 -7.51 4.33 7.61
C ALA A 68 -8.80 3.61 7.19
N GLU A 69 -9.33 3.98 6.04
CA GLU A 69 -10.38 3.26 5.31
C GLU A 69 -9.87 2.94 3.90
N LEU A 70 -10.07 1.69 3.44
CA LEU A 70 -9.81 1.30 2.06
C LEU A 70 -10.98 1.77 1.19
N MET A 71 -10.73 2.75 0.31
CA MET A 71 -11.73 3.36 -0.54
C MET A 71 -11.89 2.66 -1.88
N HIS A 72 -10.79 2.11 -2.41
CA HIS A 72 -10.73 1.45 -3.70
C HIS A 72 -9.63 0.40 -3.71
N HIS A 73 -9.89 -0.73 -4.39
CA HIS A 73 -8.93 -1.82 -4.57
C HIS A 73 -9.08 -2.40 -5.97
N SER A 74 -8.02 -2.34 -6.75
CA SER A 74 -7.94 -2.96 -8.07
C SER A 74 -6.49 -3.05 -8.52
N TRP A 75 -6.24 -3.81 -9.58
CA TRP A 75 -4.91 -4.02 -10.13
C TRP A 75 -4.87 -3.61 -11.59
N GLY A 76 -3.70 -3.20 -12.06
CA GLY A 76 -3.42 -2.96 -13.47
C GLY A 76 -1.96 -3.29 -13.81
N CYS A 77 -1.66 -3.47 -15.10
CA CYS A 77 -0.31 -3.75 -15.59
C CYS A 77 0.39 -4.89 -14.83
N CYS A 78 -0.37 -5.93 -14.51
CA CYS A 78 0.01 -7.12 -13.74
C CYS A 78 0.44 -6.86 -12.28
N SER A 79 1.18 -5.80 -11.93
CA SER A 79 1.74 -5.63 -10.58
C SER A 79 1.47 -4.27 -9.94
N ILE A 80 0.69 -3.41 -10.58
CA ILE A 80 0.39 -2.08 -10.04
C ILE A 80 -0.90 -2.15 -9.26
N SER A 81 -0.80 -1.98 -7.95
CA SER A 81 -1.97 -1.81 -7.08
C SER A 81 -2.52 -0.39 -7.21
N TYR A 82 -3.84 -0.27 -7.30
CA TYR A 82 -4.57 1.00 -7.22
C TYR A 82 -5.29 1.14 -5.86
N SER A 83 -4.81 0.44 -4.83
CA SER A 83 -5.26 0.61 -3.46
C SER A 83 -5.25 2.09 -3.06
N SER A 84 -6.42 2.61 -2.74
CA SER A 84 -6.60 4.01 -2.35
C SER A 84 -7.17 4.08 -0.95
N TYR A 85 -6.55 4.87 -0.09
CA TYR A 85 -6.91 4.96 1.31
C TYR A 85 -7.39 6.37 1.66
N ARG A 86 -8.36 6.43 2.56
CA ARG A 86 -8.77 7.66 3.24
C ARG A 86 -8.26 7.61 4.68
N PHE A 87 -7.58 8.66 5.11
CA PHE A 87 -7.22 8.86 6.50
C PHE A 87 -8.21 9.80 7.19
N ILE A 88 -8.75 9.37 8.33
CA ILE A 88 -9.65 10.12 9.18
C ILE A 88 -8.86 10.53 10.42
N PRO A 89 -8.62 11.85 10.64
CA PRO A 89 -8.00 12.33 11.86
C PRO A 89 -8.80 11.92 13.09
N ALA A 90 -8.12 11.74 14.22
CA ALA A 90 -8.76 11.45 15.51
C ALA A 90 -9.61 12.62 16.02
#